data_AF-S8A1A6-F1
#
_entry.id   AF-S8A1A6-F1
#
_cell.length_a   1.000
_cell.length_b   1.000
_cell.length_c   1.000
_cell.angle_alpha   90.00
_cell.angle_beta   90.00
_cell.angle_gamma   90.00
#
_symmetry.space_group_name_H-M   'P 1'
#
loop_
_entity.id
_entity.type
_entity.pdbx_description
1 polymer ?
#
loop_
_entity_poly.entity_id
_entity_poly.type
_entity_poly.pdbx_seq_one_letter_code
_entity_poly.pdbx_strand_id
1 'polypeptide(L)'
;MLDSHRLTAALVASLTLFPGLSDAFWRLPCRGRSGVARLDPIVDPNSISNHVHVIHGSGSFGMSSDQNSLLESDCTSCAVTQDKSAYWTPALYFMHANGSAEMVEQVGGMLAYYLQYGEDIKAFPDNFRMLAGDPYQRNFTWPVPDPPKSSWSGDAISQAALRQKALGFNCLHYQSDPEASLARHFLPDKKFLDEHCTDGIRLELLFPSCWNGEDVDSDDHRSHVAYPSLGNGGFCPEGYETRLATLFFETIWNTYAFKDQDGYFALSNGDPTGYGYHGDFMNGWESGVLQEALDTCTDPSGEIEACGVFNIQSDADQNKCQIDVPHTIAHERVMMHDDGIPGPMKISWGPEYAAMHKNPSAPPASFSATLEVSLPTIAVEPSVSLGESINVGNVLGHADAIKTAAPETSTAAAAADAAVVTSLSVPTSSPTPTPTPTSSVVVDAYPEMIIYVQQEIVVVLGDNGVPVTTTKGALRTVSTTLTTAVETSTVVSYIAKREARPPTLQEPDIQVEVLLGSAHNHHHNHAHKGHGH
;
A
#
# COMPACT_ATOMS: atom_id res chain seq x y z
N MET A 1 -35.76 14.48 59.85
CA MET A 1 -34.58 14.55 60.73
C MET A 1 -34.23 13.13 61.12
N LEU A 2 -33.00 12.70 60.79
CA LEU A 2 -32.18 11.66 61.44
C LEU A 2 -32.83 10.26 61.62
N ASP A 3 -32.19 9.12 61.41
CA ASP A 3 -30.81 8.75 61.15
C ASP A 3 -30.81 7.24 60.84
N SER A 4 -29.64 6.73 60.45
CA SER A 4 -29.25 5.30 60.49
C SER A 4 -29.53 4.49 59.23
N HIS A 5 -28.50 4.40 58.38
CA HIS A 5 -27.92 3.12 57.97
C HIS A 5 -26.49 3.39 57.47
N ARG A 6 -25.52 3.36 58.40
CA ARG A 6 -24.11 3.15 58.06
C ARG A 6 -23.77 1.71 58.44
N LEU A 7 -23.73 0.81 57.46
CA LEU A 7 -22.87 -0.36 57.49
C LEU A 7 -22.74 -0.91 56.06
N THR A 8 -21.61 -1.55 55.80
CA THR A 8 -21.23 -2.31 54.59
C THR A 8 -20.95 -1.54 53.30
N ALA A 9 -19.67 -1.18 53.11
CA ALA A 9 -18.94 -1.38 51.84
C ALA A 9 -17.45 -1.06 52.05
N ALA A 10 -16.76 -1.91 52.80
CA ALA A 10 -15.31 -1.92 52.86
C ALA A 10 -14.85 -3.33 52.47
N LEU A 11 -14.84 -3.62 51.17
CA LEU A 11 -13.93 -4.56 50.48
C LEU A 11 -14.32 -4.71 48.99
N VAL A 12 -13.95 -3.77 48.13
CA VAL A 12 -13.59 -4.04 46.72
C VAL A 12 -12.61 -2.94 46.31
N ALA A 13 -11.43 -2.95 46.93
CA ALA A 13 -10.25 -2.30 46.38
C ALA A 13 -9.34 -3.43 45.89
N SER A 14 -8.81 -3.29 44.67
CA SER A 14 -7.92 -4.21 43.95
C SER A 14 -8.61 -5.05 42.86
N LEU A 15 -9.10 -4.40 41.80
CA LEU A 15 -9.10 -4.97 40.45
C LEU A 15 -9.11 -3.85 39.39
N THR A 16 -8.12 -2.97 39.40
CA THR A 16 -7.90 -1.96 38.34
C THR A 16 -6.42 -1.85 37.99
N LEU A 17 -5.80 -2.98 37.70
CA LEU A 17 -4.50 -3.07 37.04
C LEU A 17 -4.56 -4.22 36.03
N PHE A 18 -5.45 -4.10 35.05
CA PHE A 18 -5.00 -4.44 33.70
C PHE A 18 -4.16 -3.24 33.29
N PRO A 19 -2.86 -3.36 32.97
CA PRO A 19 -2.25 -2.33 32.16
C PRO A 19 -3.18 -2.17 30.96
N GLY A 20 -3.80 -1.00 30.84
CA GLY A 20 -4.43 -0.66 29.58
C GLY A 20 -3.36 -0.87 28.53
N LEU A 21 -3.72 -1.49 27.40
CA LEU A 21 -2.92 -1.42 26.20
C LEU A 21 -2.75 0.07 25.91
N SER A 22 -1.70 0.67 26.44
CA SER A 22 -1.34 2.03 26.12
C SER A 22 -0.77 1.92 24.72
N ASP A 23 -1.54 2.38 23.72
CA ASP A 23 -1.05 2.58 22.36
C ASP A 23 -0.01 3.73 22.42
N ALA A 24 1.17 3.42 22.95
CA ALA A 24 2.30 4.30 22.94
C ALA A 24 2.84 4.39 21.52
N PHE A 25 3.23 5.59 21.11
CA PHE A 25 3.86 5.80 19.82
C PHE A 25 4.61 7.12 19.81
N TRP A 26 5.41 7.32 18.78
CA TRP A 26 5.88 8.65 18.42
C TRP A 26 5.74 8.87 16.93
N ARG A 27 5.55 10.13 16.56
CA ARG A 27 5.66 10.62 15.19
C ARG A 27 7.07 11.14 15.02
N LEU A 28 7.86 10.51 14.17
CA LEU A 28 9.15 11.03 13.75
C LEU A 28 8.93 11.98 12.57
N PRO A 29 9.07 13.31 12.75
CA PRO A 29 8.97 14.23 11.63
C PRO A 29 10.23 14.14 10.77
N CYS A 30 10.04 13.98 9.47
CA CYS A 30 11.06 14.16 8.46
C CYS A 30 10.68 15.38 7.61
N ARG A 31 10.92 16.56 8.16
CA ARG A 31 10.54 17.85 7.56
C ARG A 31 11.33 18.15 6.30
N GLY A 32 12.57 17.68 6.25
CA GLY A 32 13.39 17.74 5.06
C GLY A 32 13.16 16.53 4.16
N ARG A 33 13.38 16.73 2.86
CA ARG A 33 13.47 15.66 1.87
C ARG A 33 14.93 15.51 1.46
N SER A 34 15.53 14.35 1.73
CA SER A 34 16.93 14.08 1.37
C SER A 34 17.13 14.04 -0.13
N GLY A 35 16.12 13.61 -0.91
CA GLY A 35 16.19 13.72 -2.36
C GLY A 35 14.93 13.28 -3.10
N VAL A 36 14.92 13.55 -4.40
CA VAL A 36 13.96 13.00 -5.38
C VAL A 36 14.78 12.46 -6.53
N ALA A 37 14.75 11.15 -6.76
CA ALA A 37 15.58 10.53 -7.79
C ALA A 37 15.06 9.13 -8.14
N ARG A 38 15.50 8.60 -9.28
CA ARG A 38 15.32 7.18 -9.63
C ARG A 38 16.37 6.31 -8.95
N LEU A 39 16.29 6.25 -7.62
CA LEU A 39 17.17 5.46 -6.77
C LEU A 39 16.34 4.48 -5.95
N ASP A 40 16.79 3.23 -5.91
CA ASP A 40 16.18 2.17 -5.10
C ASP A 40 17.23 1.08 -4.83
N PRO A 41 17.97 1.16 -3.72
CA PRO A 41 19.03 0.20 -3.40
C PRO A 41 18.50 -1.16 -2.96
N ILE A 42 17.17 -1.32 -2.74
CA ILE A 42 16.55 -2.60 -2.41
C ILE A 42 16.18 -3.32 -3.70
N VAL A 43 15.36 -2.69 -4.56
CA VAL A 43 14.79 -3.34 -5.75
C VAL A 43 15.73 -3.28 -6.96
N ASP A 44 16.46 -2.18 -7.13
CA ASP A 44 17.32 -1.90 -8.29
C ASP A 44 18.79 -1.63 -7.86
N PRO A 45 19.43 -2.49 -7.04
CA PRO A 45 20.75 -2.21 -6.46
C PRO A 45 21.80 -1.99 -7.55
N ASN A 46 22.62 -0.95 -7.37
CA ASN A 46 23.66 -0.51 -8.30
C ASN A 46 23.14 -0.10 -9.70
N SER A 47 21.85 0.18 -9.81
CA SER A 47 21.23 0.56 -11.07
C SER A 47 20.26 1.72 -10.89
N ILE A 48 19.79 2.28 -12.00
CA ILE A 48 18.83 3.38 -11.95
C ILE A 48 17.45 2.78 -11.82
N SER A 49 16.67 3.17 -10.81
CA SER A 49 15.34 2.63 -10.60
C SER A 49 14.42 2.89 -11.80
N ASN A 50 13.44 2.00 -11.99
CA ASN A 50 12.42 2.15 -13.03
C ASN A 50 11.53 3.40 -12.84
N HIS A 51 11.47 3.96 -11.63
CA HIS A 51 10.64 5.12 -11.35
C HIS A 51 11.23 6.00 -10.25
N VAL A 52 10.66 7.20 -10.09
CA VAL A 52 11.16 8.22 -9.16
C VAL A 52 10.64 7.99 -7.75
N HIS A 53 11.54 7.99 -6.78
CA HIS A 53 11.21 7.96 -5.37
C HIS A 53 11.41 9.32 -4.70
N VAL A 54 10.59 9.60 -3.70
CA VAL A 54 10.81 10.66 -2.71
C VAL A 54 11.51 10.03 -1.51
N ILE A 55 12.68 10.56 -1.16
CA ILE A 55 13.59 9.94 -0.19
C ILE A 55 13.71 10.85 1.03
N HIS A 56 13.54 10.26 2.21
CA HIS A 56 13.72 10.88 3.52
C HIS A 56 14.73 10.07 4.35
N GLY A 57 15.35 10.74 5.33
CA GLY A 57 16.31 10.12 6.24
C GLY A 57 17.75 10.45 5.87
N SER A 58 18.64 9.46 5.88
CA SER A 58 20.09 9.65 5.70
C SER A 58 20.48 10.36 4.39
N GLY A 59 21.48 11.24 4.48
CA GLY A 59 22.11 11.92 3.34
C GLY A 59 23.07 11.04 2.54
N SER A 60 23.46 9.88 3.07
CA SER A 60 24.29 8.90 2.34
C SER A 60 23.46 7.90 1.51
N PHE A 61 22.15 8.11 1.39
CA PHE A 61 21.30 7.27 0.56
C PHE A 61 21.71 7.36 -0.93
N GLY A 62 21.84 6.20 -1.59
CA GLY A 62 22.35 6.08 -2.94
C GLY A 62 22.01 4.74 -3.59
N MET A 63 22.64 4.44 -4.74
CA MET A 63 22.33 3.25 -5.55
C MET A 63 22.62 1.91 -4.86
N SER A 64 23.46 1.91 -3.82
CA SER A 64 23.96 0.68 -3.18
C SER A 64 23.97 0.80 -1.66
N SER A 65 23.05 1.57 -1.08
CA SER A 65 23.02 1.80 0.36
C SER A 65 22.73 0.51 1.14
N ASP A 66 23.39 0.40 2.28
CA ASP A 66 23.13 -0.52 3.38
C ASP A 66 23.13 0.24 4.71
N GLN A 67 22.77 -0.40 5.83
CA GLN A 67 22.72 0.25 7.15
C GLN A 67 24.04 0.97 7.49
N ASN A 68 25.20 0.37 7.19
CA ASN A 68 26.50 0.96 7.52
C ASN A 68 26.70 2.28 6.77
N SER A 69 26.45 2.29 5.45
CA SER A 69 26.55 3.50 4.64
C SER A 69 25.57 4.59 5.09
N LEU A 70 24.37 4.20 5.55
CA LEU A 70 23.38 5.14 6.07
C LEU A 70 23.87 5.77 7.38
N LEU A 71 24.39 4.97 8.30
CA LEU A 71 24.93 5.40 9.59
C LEU A 71 26.19 6.28 9.47
N GLU A 72 26.97 6.12 8.40
CA GLU A 72 28.12 6.98 8.09
C GLU A 72 27.71 8.42 7.65
N SER A 73 26.42 8.67 7.42
CA SER A 73 25.94 9.99 7.03
C SER A 73 26.03 11.03 8.16
N ASP A 74 26.64 12.16 7.86
CA ASP A 74 26.72 13.31 8.77
C ASP A 74 25.35 13.99 9.00
N CYS A 75 24.34 13.72 8.17
CA CYS A 75 23.00 14.29 8.31
C CYS A 75 21.87 13.26 8.20
N THR A 76 20.68 13.66 8.66
CA THR A 76 19.40 12.99 8.38
C THR A 76 18.35 14.06 8.17
N SER A 77 17.37 13.82 7.30
CA SER A 77 16.25 14.74 7.08
C SER A 77 15.12 14.59 8.11
N CYS A 78 15.32 13.73 9.11
CA CYS A 78 14.39 13.43 10.19
C CYS A 78 14.81 14.03 11.54
N ALA A 79 13.86 14.28 12.44
CA ALA A 79 14.09 15.05 13.64
C ALA A 79 15.06 14.40 14.63
N VAL A 80 15.09 13.07 14.71
CA VAL A 80 15.97 12.33 15.64
C VAL A 80 17.31 12.07 14.96
N THR A 81 18.39 12.67 15.46
CA THR A 81 19.71 12.58 14.81
C THR A 81 20.35 11.20 14.91
N GLN A 82 19.93 10.40 15.89
CA GLN A 82 20.34 8.99 16.06
C GLN A 82 19.65 8.06 15.04
N ASP A 83 18.69 8.56 14.27
CA ASP A 83 18.05 7.82 13.20
C ASP A 83 18.57 8.26 11.82
N LYS A 84 19.38 7.38 11.23
CA LYS A 84 19.85 7.48 9.85
C LYS A 84 19.12 6.49 8.93
N SER A 85 17.98 5.94 9.34
CA SER A 85 17.18 5.07 8.46
C SER A 85 16.83 5.78 7.15
N ALA A 86 16.55 5.00 6.12
CA ALA A 86 16.06 5.51 4.85
C ALA A 86 14.60 5.10 4.66
N TYR A 87 13.80 6.08 4.23
CA TYR A 87 12.37 5.95 4.00
C TYR A 87 12.05 6.52 2.62
N TRP A 88 11.50 5.71 1.73
CA TRP A 88 11.14 6.21 0.41
C TRP A 88 9.86 5.61 -0.15
N THR A 89 9.18 6.40 -0.98
CA THR A 89 7.90 6.08 -1.61
C THR A 89 7.87 6.64 -3.03
N PRO A 90 7.02 6.13 -3.95
CA PRO A 90 6.89 6.69 -5.28
C PRO A 90 6.36 8.13 -5.23
N ALA A 91 6.94 9.01 -6.04
CA ALA A 91 6.51 10.40 -6.14
C ALA A 91 5.13 10.54 -6.80
N LEU A 92 4.31 11.47 -6.29
CA LEU A 92 3.05 11.86 -6.93
C LEU A 92 3.28 12.95 -7.97
N TYR A 93 2.77 12.75 -9.17
CA TYR A 93 2.80 13.71 -10.27
C TYR A 93 1.40 14.16 -10.67
N PHE A 94 1.27 15.42 -11.04
CA PHE A 94 0.18 15.92 -11.86
C PHE A 94 0.55 15.78 -13.34
N MET A 95 -0.29 15.07 -14.07
CA MET A 95 -0.17 14.82 -15.50
C MET A 95 -1.01 15.86 -16.24
N HIS A 96 -0.33 16.84 -16.84
CA HIS A 96 -0.95 17.92 -17.58
C HIS A 96 -1.56 17.43 -18.90
N ALA A 97 -2.58 18.13 -19.39
CA ALA A 97 -3.24 17.81 -20.66
C ALA A 97 -2.31 17.83 -21.90
N ASN A 98 -1.19 18.55 -21.83
CA ASN A 98 -0.16 18.58 -22.87
C ASN A 98 0.79 17.37 -22.86
N GLY A 99 0.68 16.48 -21.86
CA GLY A 99 1.52 15.30 -21.67
C GLY A 99 2.69 15.47 -20.70
N SER A 100 3.00 16.69 -20.22
CA SER A 100 4.06 16.90 -19.24
C SER A 100 3.65 16.45 -17.84
N ALA A 101 4.59 15.95 -17.05
CA ALA A 101 4.40 15.59 -15.66
C ALA A 101 5.07 16.62 -14.73
N GLU A 102 4.34 17.09 -13.73
CA GLU A 102 4.81 17.99 -12.67
C GLU A 102 4.72 17.27 -11.33
N MET A 103 5.82 17.19 -10.59
CA MET A 103 5.80 16.60 -9.26
C MET A 103 4.95 17.48 -8.35
N VAL A 104 3.98 16.87 -7.66
CA VAL A 104 3.17 17.57 -6.66
C VAL A 104 4.06 17.87 -5.46
N GLU A 105 3.98 19.07 -4.89
CA GLU A 105 4.80 19.38 -3.72
C GLU A 105 4.25 18.71 -2.45
N GLN A 106 5.17 18.24 -1.60
CA GLN A 106 4.82 17.74 -0.27
C GLN A 106 4.66 18.90 0.71
N VAL A 107 3.68 18.79 1.62
CA VAL A 107 3.42 19.77 2.67
C VAL A 107 3.92 19.24 4.00
N GLY A 108 4.97 19.87 4.53
CA GLY A 108 5.50 19.53 5.86
C GLY A 108 6.37 18.27 5.92
N GLY A 109 6.75 17.71 4.76
CA GLY A 109 7.60 16.53 4.61
C GLY A 109 6.84 15.22 4.82
N MET A 110 7.51 14.25 5.43
CA MET A 110 6.95 12.96 5.83
C MET A 110 6.87 12.85 7.35
N LEU A 111 5.85 12.16 7.87
CA LEU A 111 5.88 11.60 9.21
C LEU A 111 6.09 10.08 9.13
N ALA A 112 7.11 9.58 9.83
CA ALA A 112 7.27 8.15 10.09
C ALA A 112 6.77 7.86 11.51
N TYR A 113 5.70 7.09 11.63
CA TYR A 113 5.17 6.70 12.93
C TYR A 113 5.79 5.38 13.35
N TYR A 114 6.20 5.30 14.61
CA TYR A 114 6.59 4.06 15.28
C TYR A 114 5.52 3.71 16.30
N LEU A 115 4.60 2.84 15.89
CA LEU A 115 3.41 2.47 16.65
C LEU A 115 3.70 1.21 17.47
N GLN A 116 3.42 1.24 18.78
CA GLN A 116 3.70 0.12 19.69
C GLN A 116 2.46 -0.76 19.89
N TYR A 117 1.97 -1.37 18.81
CA TYR A 117 0.78 -2.22 18.89
C TYR A 117 1.09 -3.63 19.40
N GLY A 118 0.58 -3.96 20.58
CA GLY A 118 0.71 -5.28 21.19
C GLY A 118 1.63 -5.25 22.42
N GLU A 119 2.28 -6.38 22.70
CA GLU A 119 3.17 -6.56 23.84
C GLU A 119 4.54 -7.04 23.34
N ASP A 120 5.58 -6.81 24.15
CA ASP A 120 6.97 -7.22 23.86
C ASP A 120 7.50 -6.76 22.49
N ILE A 121 7.24 -5.49 22.16
CA ILE A 121 7.63 -4.88 20.89
C ILE A 121 9.16 -4.86 20.77
N LYS A 122 9.67 -5.40 19.66
CA LYS A 122 11.10 -5.39 19.32
C LYS A 122 11.43 -4.29 18.32
N ALA A 123 12.60 -3.70 18.51
CA ALA A 123 13.23 -2.86 17.50
C ALA A 123 13.57 -3.69 16.24
N PHE A 124 13.72 -3.00 15.11
CA PHE A 124 14.26 -3.61 13.91
C PHE A 124 15.71 -4.09 14.17
N PRO A 125 16.08 -5.32 13.78
CA PRO A 125 17.45 -5.78 13.92
C PRO A 125 18.40 -5.00 12.99
N ASP A 126 19.70 -5.15 13.21
CA ASP A 126 20.70 -4.60 12.30
C ASP A 126 20.57 -5.21 10.90
N ASN A 127 20.78 -4.38 9.88
CA ASN A 127 20.63 -4.63 8.44
C ASN A 127 19.19 -4.92 7.99
N PHE A 128 18.21 -4.67 8.87
CA PHE A 128 16.82 -4.90 8.55
C PHE A 128 16.32 -3.98 7.42
N ARG A 129 15.61 -4.56 6.46
CA ARG A 129 14.94 -3.82 5.38
C ARG A 129 13.70 -4.55 4.89
N MET A 130 12.69 -3.80 4.47
CA MET A 130 11.43 -4.39 4.01
C MET A 130 10.69 -3.49 3.03
N LEU A 131 9.80 -4.10 2.24
CA LEU A 131 8.86 -3.43 1.37
C LEU A 131 7.42 -3.59 1.88
N ALA A 132 6.63 -2.53 1.77
CA ALA A 132 5.19 -2.56 1.97
C ALA A 132 4.45 -2.16 0.69
N GLY A 133 3.22 -2.65 0.50
CA GLY A 133 2.44 -2.41 -0.72
C GLY A 133 2.89 -3.26 -1.92
N ASP A 134 2.31 -2.98 -3.09
CA ASP A 134 2.57 -3.72 -4.33
C ASP A 134 2.60 -2.77 -5.53
N PRO A 135 3.78 -2.43 -6.10
CA PRO A 135 3.92 -1.39 -7.12
C PRO A 135 3.13 -1.65 -8.42
N TYR A 136 2.67 -2.88 -8.66
CA TYR A 136 1.99 -3.25 -9.90
C TYR A 136 0.49 -3.49 -9.71
N GLN A 137 -0.01 -3.42 -8.47
CA GLN A 137 -1.45 -3.53 -8.18
C GLN A 137 -2.21 -2.35 -8.81
N ARG A 138 -3.36 -2.62 -9.45
CA ARG A 138 -4.23 -1.62 -10.09
C ARG A 138 -5.73 -1.84 -9.79
N ASN A 139 -6.03 -2.65 -8.78
CA ASN A 139 -7.39 -2.85 -8.32
C ASN A 139 -7.45 -3.02 -6.80
N PHE A 140 -8.65 -2.90 -6.25
CA PHE A 140 -8.98 -3.27 -4.89
C PHE A 140 -10.32 -4.00 -4.90
N THR A 141 -10.34 -5.20 -4.35
CA THR A 141 -11.48 -6.12 -4.47
C THR A 141 -12.33 -6.19 -3.20
N TRP A 142 -12.05 -5.36 -2.20
CA TRP A 142 -12.73 -5.39 -0.90
C TRP A 142 -13.68 -4.20 -0.73
N PRO A 143 -14.62 -4.25 0.23
CA PRO A 143 -15.50 -3.13 0.51
C PRO A 143 -14.73 -1.88 0.96
N VAL A 144 -15.23 -0.70 0.57
CA VAL A 144 -14.76 0.60 1.06
C VAL A 144 -15.99 1.40 1.52
N PRO A 145 -16.06 1.89 2.78
CA PRO A 145 -15.08 1.68 3.84
C PRO A 145 -14.97 0.20 4.24
N ASP A 146 -13.83 -0.17 4.82
CA ASP A 146 -13.64 -1.51 5.36
C ASP A 146 -14.74 -1.82 6.41
N PRO A 147 -15.29 -3.06 6.42
CA PRO A 147 -16.20 -3.47 7.48
C PRO A 147 -15.45 -3.46 8.82
N PRO A 148 -16.15 -3.44 9.97
CA PRO A 148 -15.50 -3.45 11.28
C PRO A 148 -14.45 -4.56 11.37
N LYS A 149 -13.23 -4.24 11.85
CA LYS A 149 -12.11 -5.20 11.94
C LYS A 149 -12.48 -6.52 12.64
N SER A 150 -13.43 -6.48 13.57
CA SER A 150 -13.96 -7.68 14.27
C SER A 150 -14.72 -8.66 13.37
N SER A 151 -15.19 -8.24 12.19
CA SER A 151 -15.84 -9.11 11.21
C SER A 151 -14.90 -9.65 10.14
N TRP A 152 -13.62 -9.24 10.14
CA TRP A 152 -12.65 -9.72 9.17
C TRP A 152 -12.36 -11.21 9.39
N SER A 153 -12.48 -12.01 8.33
CA SER A 153 -12.24 -13.45 8.37
C SER A 153 -12.00 -14.00 6.96
N GLY A 154 -11.49 -15.24 6.87
CA GLY A 154 -11.23 -15.90 5.58
C GLY A 154 -10.26 -15.12 4.71
N ASP A 155 -10.57 -14.95 3.43
CA ASP A 155 -9.69 -14.29 2.46
C ASP A 155 -9.43 -12.81 2.80
N ALA A 156 -10.33 -12.16 3.55
CA ALA A 156 -10.20 -10.76 3.94
C ALA A 156 -9.06 -10.50 4.94
N ILE A 157 -8.55 -11.55 5.60
CA ILE A 157 -7.36 -11.49 6.48
C ILE A 157 -6.13 -12.16 5.86
N SER A 158 -6.18 -12.51 4.57
CA SER A 158 -4.98 -12.98 3.87
C SER A 158 -3.93 -11.87 3.78
N GLN A 159 -2.66 -12.22 3.71
CA GLN A 159 -1.57 -11.24 3.58
C GLN A 159 -1.75 -10.33 2.35
N ALA A 160 -2.28 -10.86 1.25
CA ALA A 160 -2.59 -10.06 0.06
C ALA A 160 -3.70 -9.04 0.32
N ALA A 161 -4.76 -9.42 1.05
CA ALA A 161 -5.85 -8.52 1.42
C ALA A 161 -5.40 -7.44 2.40
N LEU A 162 -4.66 -7.84 3.44
CA LEU A 162 -4.13 -6.93 4.46
C LEU A 162 -3.15 -5.92 3.85
N ARG A 163 -2.29 -6.35 2.91
CA ARG A 163 -1.41 -5.46 2.15
C ARG A 163 -2.17 -4.43 1.34
N GLN A 164 -3.30 -4.79 0.72
CA GLN A 164 -4.15 -3.82 0.00
C GLN A 164 -4.83 -2.83 0.96
N LYS A 165 -5.26 -3.30 2.15
CA LYS A 165 -5.89 -2.49 3.21
C LYS A 165 -4.90 -1.57 3.94
N ALA A 166 -3.61 -1.83 3.81
CA ALA A 166 -2.53 -1.08 4.44
C ALA A 166 -2.23 0.27 3.75
N LEU A 167 -3.06 0.70 2.80
CA LEU A 167 -2.91 1.92 2.01
C LEU A 167 -4.03 2.91 2.36
N GLY A 168 -3.71 4.19 2.51
CA GLY A 168 -4.68 5.25 2.77
C GLY A 168 -4.49 6.45 1.86
N PHE A 169 -5.59 7.01 1.39
CA PHE A 169 -5.66 8.18 0.51
C PHE A 169 -6.70 9.13 1.07
N ASN A 170 -6.31 9.80 2.15
CA ASN A 170 -7.22 10.56 2.98
C ASN A 170 -7.33 11.99 2.48
N CYS A 171 -8.56 12.43 2.25
CA CYS A 171 -8.85 13.77 1.80
C CYS A 171 -8.68 14.76 2.96
N LEU A 172 -7.86 15.80 2.78
CA LEU A 172 -7.68 16.83 3.79
C LEU A 172 -8.53 18.07 3.49
N HIS A 173 -9.42 18.36 4.44
CA HIS A 173 -10.16 19.60 4.54
C HIS A 173 -10.27 19.98 6.01
N TYR A 174 -9.42 20.89 6.48
CA TYR A 174 -9.29 21.20 7.91
C TYR A 174 -10.52 21.89 8.51
N GLN A 175 -11.51 22.22 7.68
CA GLN A 175 -12.81 22.76 8.12
C GLN A 175 -13.90 21.68 8.26
N SER A 176 -13.61 20.42 7.95
CA SER A 176 -14.51 19.27 8.18
C SER A 176 -13.91 18.27 9.17
N ASP A 177 -14.72 17.29 9.56
CA ASP A 177 -14.25 16.16 10.35
C ASP A 177 -13.14 15.41 9.58
N PRO A 178 -12.05 15.02 10.25
CA PRO A 178 -10.95 14.30 9.61
C PRO A 178 -11.37 12.88 9.23
N GLU A 179 -10.87 12.39 8.10
CA GLU A 179 -10.96 10.97 7.75
C GLU A 179 -10.05 10.13 8.66
N ALA A 180 -10.57 8.99 9.13
CA ALA A 180 -9.79 8.02 9.90
C ALA A 180 -8.63 7.47 9.05
N SER A 181 -7.49 7.14 9.66
CA SER A 181 -6.36 6.55 8.92
C SER A 181 -6.78 5.29 8.17
N LEU A 182 -6.25 5.13 6.96
CA LEU A 182 -6.53 4.05 6.02
C LEU A 182 -8.01 3.95 5.63
N ALA A 183 -8.77 5.05 5.69
CA ALA A 183 -10.20 5.04 5.36
C ALA A 183 -10.48 4.75 3.87
N ARG A 184 -9.52 5.06 2.99
CA ARG A 184 -9.66 4.94 1.54
C ARG A 184 -8.42 4.31 0.93
N HIS A 185 -8.59 3.21 0.21
CA HIS A 185 -7.47 2.46 -0.36
C HIS A 185 -7.17 2.81 -1.82
N PHE A 186 -7.64 3.96 -2.32
CA PHE A 186 -7.45 4.41 -3.71
C PHE A 186 -7.28 5.91 -3.80
N LEU A 187 -6.50 6.37 -4.79
CA LEU A 187 -6.36 7.78 -5.13
C LEU A 187 -7.66 8.27 -5.77
N PRO A 188 -8.39 9.23 -5.17
CA PRO A 188 -9.59 9.78 -5.77
C PRO A 188 -9.28 10.49 -7.09
N ASP A 189 -10.26 10.53 -7.99
CA ASP A 189 -10.13 11.28 -9.23
C ASP A 189 -9.96 12.79 -8.96
N LYS A 190 -9.46 13.50 -9.98
CA LYS A 190 -9.18 14.93 -9.87
C LYS A 190 -10.39 15.74 -9.44
N LYS A 191 -11.58 15.42 -9.97
CA LYS A 191 -12.80 16.16 -9.66
C LYS A 191 -13.13 16.04 -8.16
N PHE A 192 -13.05 14.83 -7.62
CA PHE A 192 -13.24 14.61 -6.18
C PHE A 192 -12.22 15.40 -5.36
N LEU A 193 -10.93 15.35 -5.73
CA LEU A 193 -9.86 16.06 -5.02
C LEU A 193 -10.09 17.58 -5.02
N ASP A 194 -10.47 18.16 -6.16
CA ASP A 194 -10.72 19.59 -6.30
C ASP A 194 -11.92 20.05 -5.45
N GLU A 195 -12.95 19.21 -5.33
CA GLU A 195 -14.18 19.52 -4.60
C GLU A 195 -14.04 19.32 -3.08
N HIS A 196 -13.26 18.33 -2.63
CA HIS A 196 -13.28 17.88 -1.23
C HIS A 196 -11.94 18.06 -0.50
N CYS A 197 -10.80 18.07 -1.20
CA CYS A 197 -9.48 17.97 -0.58
C CYS A 197 -8.72 19.31 -0.64
N THR A 198 -9.33 20.35 -0.06
CA THR A 198 -8.84 21.73 -0.18
C THR A 198 -7.49 21.97 0.46
N ASP A 199 -7.07 21.10 1.38
CA ASP A 199 -5.79 21.15 2.08
C ASP A 199 -4.83 20.04 1.59
N GLY A 200 -5.13 19.45 0.43
CA GLY A 200 -4.34 18.40 -0.20
C GLY A 200 -4.83 16.99 0.12
N ILE A 201 -4.06 15.99 -0.31
CA ILE A 201 -4.33 14.58 -0.02
C ILE A 201 -3.21 14.01 0.85
N ARG A 202 -3.60 13.21 1.85
CA ARG A 202 -2.70 12.50 2.73
C ARG A 202 -2.57 11.06 2.28
N LEU A 203 -1.38 10.70 1.81
CA LEU A 203 -1.02 9.34 1.44
C LEU A 203 -0.44 8.64 2.66
N GLU A 204 -0.97 7.45 2.93
CA GLU A 204 -0.67 6.67 4.12
C GLU A 204 -0.27 5.25 3.73
N LEU A 205 0.75 4.70 4.40
CA LEU A 205 1.23 3.35 4.15
C LEU A 205 1.62 2.69 5.47
N LEU A 206 0.96 1.58 5.77
CA LEU A 206 1.24 0.73 6.93
C LEU A 206 2.15 -0.43 6.53
N PHE A 207 3.23 -0.63 7.29
CA PHE A 207 4.14 -1.75 7.08
C PHE A 207 3.71 -2.99 7.89
N PRO A 208 4.08 -4.20 7.44
CA PRO A 208 3.94 -5.40 8.24
C PRO A 208 4.77 -5.29 9.53
N SER A 209 4.31 -5.90 10.62
CA SER A 209 4.95 -5.79 11.95
C SER A 209 5.07 -7.11 12.70
N CYS A 210 4.86 -8.23 12.02
CA CYS A 210 5.15 -9.56 12.50
C CYS A 210 6.37 -10.08 11.77
N TRP A 211 7.39 -10.50 12.51
CA TRP A 211 8.69 -10.91 11.98
C TRP A 211 8.98 -12.36 12.35
N ASN A 212 9.64 -13.08 11.45
CA ASN A 212 9.98 -14.48 11.66
C ASN A 212 11.05 -14.72 12.74
N GLY A 213 11.67 -13.66 13.27
CA GLY A 213 12.65 -13.74 14.34
C GLY A 213 14.06 -14.12 13.89
N GLU A 214 14.27 -14.29 12.58
CA GLU A 214 15.53 -14.80 12.01
C GLU A 214 16.08 -13.90 10.91
N ASP A 215 15.29 -13.62 9.87
CA ASP A 215 15.78 -13.00 8.64
C ASP A 215 15.69 -11.48 8.68
N VAL A 216 16.81 -10.78 8.51
CA VAL A 216 16.82 -9.30 8.41
C VAL A 216 16.33 -8.79 7.04
N ASP A 217 16.24 -9.69 6.06
CA ASP A 217 15.74 -9.45 4.72
C ASP A 217 15.40 -10.78 4.04
N SER A 218 14.58 -10.75 2.99
CA SER A 218 14.29 -11.90 2.13
C SER A 218 14.56 -11.57 0.66
N ASP A 219 14.67 -12.58 -0.22
CA ASP A 219 14.93 -12.37 -1.66
C ASP A 219 13.90 -11.46 -2.35
N ASP A 220 12.67 -11.44 -1.84
CA ASP A 220 11.57 -10.59 -2.31
C ASP A 220 11.34 -9.35 -1.42
N HIS A 221 12.18 -9.16 -0.41
CA HIS A 221 12.15 -8.10 0.60
C HIS A 221 10.83 -7.99 1.38
N ARG A 222 10.04 -9.08 1.41
CA ARG A 222 8.69 -9.13 1.98
C ARG A 222 8.40 -10.38 2.78
N SER A 223 8.84 -11.54 2.31
CA SER A 223 8.50 -12.85 2.89
C SER A 223 9.08 -13.09 4.30
N HIS A 224 10.02 -12.28 4.79
CA HIS A 224 10.49 -12.37 6.18
C HIS A 224 9.57 -11.63 7.20
N VAL A 225 8.57 -10.89 6.71
CA VAL A 225 7.59 -10.16 7.52
C VAL A 225 6.15 -10.43 7.10
N ALA A 226 5.22 -10.23 8.02
CA ALA A 226 3.79 -10.40 7.80
C ALA A 226 2.97 -9.30 8.48
N TYR A 227 1.81 -8.98 7.91
CA TYR A 227 0.80 -8.18 8.57
C TYR A 227 0.10 -9.00 9.66
N PRO A 228 -0.17 -8.41 10.83
CA PRO A 228 -1.05 -9.05 11.80
C PRO A 228 -2.50 -9.08 11.34
N SER A 229 -3.30 -9.93 11.98
CA SER A 229 -4.64 -10.28 11.49
C SER A 229 -5.64 -9.12 11.36
N LEU A 230 -5.41 -7.99 12.02
CA LEU A 230 -6.23 -6.77 11.93
C LEU A 230 -5.49 -5.60 11.26
N GLY A 231 -4.47 -5.90 10.45
CA GLY A 231 -3.67 -4.95 9.68
C GLY A 231 -2.56 -4.30 10.50
N ASN A 232 -2.93 -3.53 11.53
CA ASN A 232 -1.97 -2.86 12.43
C ASN A 232 -1.89 -3.51 13.82
N GLY A 233 -2.82 -4.40 14.16
CA GLY A 233 -2.89 -5.08 15.45
C GLY A 233 -3.49 -6.47 15.30
N GLY A 234 -3.87 -7.09 16.42
CA GLY A 234 -4.30 -8.49 16.44
C GLY A 234 -3.12 -9.45 16.53
N PHE A 235 -3.33 -10.73 16.24
CA PHE A 235 -2.31 -11.75 16.38
C PHE A 235 -1.38 -11.79 15.16
N CYS A 236 -0.11 -12.13 15.39
CA CYS A 236 0.81 -12.48 14.32
C CYS A 236 0.54 -13.91 13.81
N PRO A 237 0.68 -14.16 12.51
CA PRO A 237 0.53 -15.51 11.96
C PRO A 237 1.64 -16.44 12.48
N GLU A 238 1.38 -17.75 12.43
CA GLU A 238 2.37 -18.79 12.78
C GLU A 238 3.66 -18.62 11.95
N GLY A 239 4.81 -18.68 12.63
CA GLY A 239 6.14 -18.44 12.07
C GLY A 239 6.56 -16.96 12.02
N TYR A 240 5.74 -16.03 12.52
CA TYR A 240 6.05 -14.58 12.58
C TYR A 240 5.76 -13.99 13.96
N GLU A 241 5.98 -14.74 15.03
CA GLU A 241 5.55 -14.39 16.37
C GLU A 241 6.30 -13.20 16.98
N THR A 242 7.42 -12.77 16.40
CA THR A 242 8.17 -11.62 16.91
C THR A 242 7.51 -10.33 16.45
N ARG A 243 6.93 -9.59 17.39
CA ARG A 243 6.31 -8.30 17.11
C ARG A 243 7.38 -7.21 16.97
N LEU A 244 7.41 -6.55 15.82
CA LEU A 244 8.21 -5.35 15.59
C LEU A 244 7.41 -4.08 15.88
N ALA A 245 8.11 -2.96 16.07
CA ALA A 245 7.47 -1.64 16.00
C ALA A 245 6.74 -1.49 14.65
N THR A 246 5.46 -1.11 14.68
CA THR A 246 4.69 -0.92 13.45
C THR A 246 5.07 0.43 12.84
N LEU A 247 5.71 0.37 11.67
CA LEU A 247 6.04 1.56 10.88
C LEU A 247 4.82 2.00 10.06
N PHE A 248 4.51 3.29 10.08
CA PHE A 248 3.44 3.87 9.28
C PHE A 248 3.92 5.20 8.68
N PHE A 249 3.90 5.30 7.35
CA PHE A 249 4.28 6.52 6.64
C PHE A 249 3.04 7.38 6.38
N GLU A 250 3.22 8.67 6.54
CA GLU A 250 2.22 9.67 6.20
C GLU A 250 2.89 10.82 5.44
N THR A 251 2.36 11.15 4.27
CA THR A 251 2.82 12.29 3.46
C THR A 251 1.63 13.09 2.97
N ILE A 252 1.70 14.41 3.05
CA ILE A 252 0.66 15.29 2.51
C ILE A 252 1.15 15.87 1.19
N TRP A 253 0.32 15.80 0.17
CA TRP A 253 0.61 16.31 -1.17
C TRP A 253 -0.37 17.42 -1.54
N ASN A 254 0.16 18.56 -1.98
CA ASN A 254 -0.63 19.75 -2.30
C ASN A 254 -1.35 19.64 -3.66
N THR A 255 -2.29 18.71 -3.77
CA THR A 255 -3.08 18.50 -4.98
C THR A 255 -3.96 19.69 -5.31
N TYR A 256 -4.40 20.46 -4.30
CA TYR A 256 -5.26 21.63 -4.48
C TYR A 256 -4.60 22.77 -5.27
N ALA A 257 -3.26 22.80 -5.37
CA ALA A 257 -2.53 23.71 -6.25
C ALA A 257 -2.88 23.55 -7.75
N PHE A 258 -3.46 22.40 -8.13
CA PHE A 258 -3.82 22.07 -9.51
C PHE A 258 -5.33 22.15 -9.78
N LYS A 259 -6.12 22.70 -8.87
CA LYS A 259 -7.59 22.69 -8.96
C LYS A 259 -8.14 23.28 -10.26
N ASP A 260 -7.54 24.37 -10.73
CA ASP A 260 -7.99 25.12 -11.92
C ASP A 260 -7.27 24.66 -13.21
N GLN A 261 -6.59 23.51 -13.18
CA GLN A 261 -5.81 22.97 -14.29
C GLN A 261 -6.42 21.66 -14.81
N ASP A 262 -6.40 21.43 -16.12
CA ASP A 262 -6.86 20.18 -16.72
C ASP A 262 -5.75 19.12 -16.66
N GLY A 263 -6.07 17.94 -16.13
CA GLY A 263 -5.12 16.84 -15.99
C GLY A 263 -5.62 15.72 -15.07
N TYR A 264 -4.70 14.88 -14.60
CA TYR A 264 -4.97 13.84 -13.60
C TYR A 264 -3.72 13.59 -12.75
N PHE A 265 -3.88 12.94 -11.60
CA PHE A 265 -2.74 12.57 -10.76
C PHE A 265 -2.30 11.13 -11.01
N ALA A 266 -1.01 10.87 -10.93
CA ALA A 266 -0.44 9.53 -11.00
C ALA A 266 0.82 9.41 -10.14
N LEU A 267 0.99 8.26 -9.51
CA LEU A 267 2.23 7.86 -8.87
C LEU A 267 3.29 7.52 -9.93
N SER A 268 4.57 7.73 -9.60
CA SER A 268 5.70 7.57 -10.51
C SER A 268 5.91 6.15 -11.01
N ASN A 269 5.35 5.13 -10.34
CA ASN A 269 5.26 3.75 -10.85
C ASN A 269 4.20 3.58 -11.96
N GLY A 270 3.66 4.68 -12.49
CA GLY A 270 2.66 4.69 -13.54
C GLY A 270 1.26 4.32 -13.06
N ASP A 271 0.96 4.57 -11.79
CA ASP A 271 -0.33 4.25 -11.18
C ASP A 271 -1.20 5.50 -10.93
N PRO A 272 -2.25 5.73 -11.72
CA PRO A 272 -3.24 6.77 -11.47
C PRO A 272 -4.35 6.35 -10.50
N THR A 273 -4.40 5.09 -10.08
CA THR A 273 -5.46 4.54 -9.21
C THR A 273 -5.11 4.57 -7.73
N GLY A 274 -3.82 4.64 -7.39
CA GLY A 274 -3.31 4.61 -6.02
C GLY A 274 -3.11 3.22 -5.43
N TYR A 275 -3.69 2.17 -6.03
CA TYR A 275 -3.58 0.79 -5.53
C TYR A 275 -2.16 0.24 -5.53
N GLY A 276 -1.30 0.80 -6.38
CA GLY A 276 0.12 0.48 -6.51
C GLY A 276 1.02 1.32 -5.61
N TYR A 277 0.48 2.09 -4.67
CA TYR A 277 1.29 2.78 -3.68
C TYR A 277 2.03 1.77 -2.81
N HIS A 278 3.29 2.06 -2.53
CA HIS A 278 4.22 1.20 -1.83
C HIS A 278 5.27 2.07 -1.16
N GLY A 279 6.11 1.43 -0.38
CA GLY A 279 7.20 2.11 0.27
C GLY A 279 8.20 1.13 0.84
N ASP A 280 9.34 1.71 1.12
CA ASP A 280 10.56 0.97 1.33
C ASP A 280 11.22 1.53 2.58
N PHE A 281 11.74 0.61 3.39
CA PHE A 281 12.39 0.94 4.65
C PHE A 281 13.73 0.21 4.74
N MET A 282 14.75 0.95 5.13
CA MET A 282 16.05 0.40 5.51
C MET A 282 16.42 0.96 6.88
N ASN A 283 16.65 0.08 7.85
CA ASN A 283 17.02 0.46 9.19
C ASN A 283 18.39 1.15 9.20
N GLY A 284 18.45 2.27 9.90
CA GLY A 284 19.65 3.06 10.13
C GLY A 284 19.64 3.72 11.50
N TRP A 285 18.90 3.15 12.46
CA TRP A 285 18.99 3.57 13.86
C TRP A 285 20.37 3.23 14.43
N GLU A 286 20.92 4.14 15.23
CA GLU A 286 22.05 3.83 16.10
C GLU A 286 21.69 2.64 17.01
N SER A 287 22.63 1.70 17.15
CA SER A 287 22.40 0.43 17.84
C SER A 287 21.87 0.65 19.26
N GLY A 288 20.75 -0.01 19.59
CA GLY A 288 20.11 0.03 20.91
C GLY A 288 19.16 1.22 21.14
N VAL A 289 19.30 2.34 20.41
CA VAL A 289 18.49 3.54 20.65
C VAL A 289 17.00 3.28 20.40
N LEU A 290 16.66 2.58 19.30
CA LEU A 290 15.28 2.27 19.00
C LEU A 290 14.63 1.37 20.06
N GLN A 291 15.35 0.35 20.55
CA GLN A 291 14.82 -0.51 21.61
C GLN A 291 14.66 0.25 22.93
N GLU A 292 15.63 1.08 23.30
CA GLU A 292 15.53 1.94 24.49
C GLU A 292 14.31 2.87 24.41
N ALA A 293 14.05 3.45 23.23
CA ALA A 293 12.86 4.27 23.01
C ALA A 293 11.56 3.46 23.11
N LEU A 294 11.49 2.27 22.53
CA LEU A 294 10.33 1.38 22.66
C LEU A 294 10.07 1.00 24.13
N ASP A 295 11.11 0.78 24.92
CA ASP A 295 10.99 0.37 26.32
C ASP A 295 10.59 1.52 27.25
N THR A 296 10.89 2.78 26.88
CA THR A 296 10.78 3.94 27.79
C THR A 296 9.78 5.00 27.35
N CYS A 297 9.58 5.18 26.05
CA CYS A 297 8.77 6.26 25.50
C CYS A 297 7.33 5.79 25.28
N THR A 298 6.54 5.94 26.34
CA THR A 298 5.17 5.42 26.45
C THR A 298 4.07 6.49 26.34
N ASP A 299 4.44 7.70 25.90
CA ASP A 299 3.51 8.83 25.83
C ASP A 299 2.47 8.62 24.70
N PRO A 300 1.16 8.77 24.98
CA PRO A 300 0.10 8.55 23.98
C PRO A 300 -0.16 9.75 23.07
N SER A 301 0.50 10.89 23.27
CA SER A 301 0.36 12.07 22.41
C SER A 301 1.06 11.91 21.06
N GLY A 302 2.09 11.05 21.00
CA GLY A 302 2.94 10.89 19.84
C GLY A 302 3.87 12.08 19.55
N GLU A 303 3.99 13.07 20.45
CA GLU A 303 4.95 14.17 20.34
C GLU A 303 6.38 13.64 20.53
N ILE A 304 7.29 13.97 19.61
CA ILE A 304 8.64 13.40 19.59
C ILE A 304 9.48 13.88 20.78
N GLU A 305 9.24 15.11 21.24
CA GLU A 305 9.92 15.76 22.38
C GLU A 305 9.56 15.16 23.73
N ALA A 306 8.47 14.38 23.81
CA ALA A 306 8.09 13.69 25.04
C ALA A 306 9.03 12.53 25.38
N CYS A 307 9.78 12.02 24.39
CA CYS A 307 10.72 10.91 24.56
C CYS A 307 12.12 11.42 24.89
N GLY A 308 12.57 11.22 26.14
CA GLY A 308 13.88 11.69 26.62
C GLY A 308 15.10 10.97 26.04
N VAL A 309 14.91 9.92 25.22
CA VAL A 309 15.96 9.15 24.55
C VAL A 309 16.51 9.90 23.32
N PHE A 310 15.68 10.75 22.71
CA PHE A 310 15.95 11.33 21.40
C PHE A 310 16.73 12.64 21.45
N ASN A 311 17.77 12.72 20.61
CA ASN A 311 18.46 13.94 20.25
C ASN A 311 17.73 14.58 19.06
N ILE A 312 17.01 15.66 19.33
CA ILE A 312 16.12 16.29 18.36
C ILE A 312 16.81 17.50 17.72
N GLN A 313 16.96 17.48 16.39
CA GLN A 313 17.42 18.61 15.60
C GLN A 313 16.28 19.50 15.12
N SER A 314 16.60 20.74 14.75
CA SER A 314 15.59 21.70 14.26
C SER A 314 15.05 21.32 12.88
N ASP A 315 13.83 21.75 12.56
CA ASP A 315 13.26 21.62 11.22
C ASP A 315 14.15 22.26 10.14
N ALA A 316 14.85 23.34 10.47
CA ALA A 316 15.77 24.00 9.56
C ALA A 316 17.01 23.13 9.26
N ASP A 317 17.47 22.32 10.21
CA ASP A 317 18.59 21.40 10.02
C ASP A 317 18.17 20.14 9.25
N GLN A 318 16.97 19.61 9.54
CA GLN A 318 16.35 18.54 8.75
C GLN A 318 16.31 18.90 7.26
N ASN A 319 15.89 20.12 6.92
CA ASN A 319 15.80 20.61 5.54
C ASN A 319 17.15 20.79 4.82
N LYS A 320 18.28 20.81 5.55
CA LYS A 320 19.61 20.92 4.94
C LYS A 320 20.16 19.58 4.46
N CYS A 321 19.65 18.47 4.99
CA CYS A 321 20.14 17.16 4.60
C CYS A 321 19.71 16.84 3.18
N GLN A 322 20.68 16.54 2.32
CA GLN A 322 20.48 16.21 0.91
C GLN A 322 21.40 15.04 0.55
N ILE A 323 20.94 14.20 -0.37
CA ILE A 323 21.73 13.11 -0.94
C ILE A 323 22.61 13.61 -2.07
N ASP A 324 23.75 12.98 -2.26
CA ASP A 324 24.57 13.14 -3.45
C ASP A 324 23.99 12.30 -4.60
N VAL A 325 23.12 12.91 -5.40
CA VAL A 325 22.52 12.24 -6.57
C VAL A 325 23.62 11.86 -7.58
N PRO A 326 23.73 10.57 -7.98
CA PRO A 326 24.76 10.13 -8.91
C PRO A 326 24.74 10.90 -10.24
N HIS A 327 25.93 11.24 -10.76
CA HIS A 327 26.08 12.02 -12.00
C HIS A 327 25.33 11.44 -13.21
N THR A 328 25.11 10.12 -13.25
CA THR A 328 24.35 9.44 -14.31
C THR A 328 22.88 9.84 -14.36
N ILE A 329 22.31 10.33 -13.25
CA ILE A 329 20.91 10.74 -13.14
C ILE A 329 20.73 12.16 -12.60
N ALA A 330 21.81 12.85 -12.22
CA ALA A 330 21.77 14.23 -11.72
C ALA A 330 21.19 15.25 -12.73
N HIS A 331 21.17 14.90 -14.02
CA HIS A 331 20.60 15.73 -15.09
C HIS A 331 19.13 15.42 -15.40
N GLU A 332 18.56 14.39 -14.78
CA GLU A 332 17.17 14.01 -15.00
C GLU A 332 16.23 15.05 -14.38
N ARG A 333 15.28 15.56 -15.18
CA ARG A 333 14.32 16.54 -14.69
C ARG A 333 13.15 15.86 -13.98
N VAL A 334 13.37 15.47 -12.72
CA VAL A 334 12.34 14.77 -11.94
C VAL A 334 11.23 15.67 -11.41
N MET A 335 11.46 16.98 -11.25
CA MET A 335 10.42 17.89 -10.74
C MET A 335 9.40 18.29 -11.83
N MET A 336 9.87 18.45 -13.07
CA MET A 336 9.07 18.77 -14.25
C MET A 336 9.61 17.97 -15.42
N HIS A 337 8.80 17.15 -16.07
CA HIS A 337 9.21 16.29 -17.18
C HIS A 337 8.28 16.48 -18.39
N ASP A 338 8.84 16.74 -19.57
CA ASP A 338 8.05 17.20 -20.72
C ASP A 338 7.21 16.09 -21.36
N ASP A 339 7.65 14.83 -21.26
CA ASP A 339 7.08 13.70 -21.99
C ASP A 339 6.65 12.57 -21.05
N GLY A 340 5.63 12.82 -20.24
CA GLY A 340 5.11 11.88 -19.24
C GLY A 340 5.97 11.81 -17.97
N ILE A 341 5.78 10.76 -17.16
CA ILE A 341 6.56 10.54 -15.94
C ILE A 341 8.02 10.16 -16.26
N PRO A 342 9.01 10.55 -15.44
CA PRO A 342 10.40 10.15 -15.64
C PRO A 342 10.60 8.63 -15.47
N GLY A 343 11.44 8.05 -16.33
CA GLY A 343 11.75 6.61 -16.33
C GLY A 343 10.96 5.78 -17.37
N PRO A 344 11.20 4.46 -17.42
CA PRO A 344 10.56 3.56 -18.38
C PRO A 344 9.07 3.29 -18.12
N MET A 345 8.55 3.58 -16.92
CA MET A 345 7.19 3.23 -16.53
C MET A 345 6.15 3.93 -17.42
N LYS A 346 5.07 3.20 -17.73
CA LYS A 346 3.91 3.71 -18.47
C LYS A 346 2.70 3.80 -17.56
N ILE A 347 1.84 4.76 -17.83
CA ILE A 347 0.56 4.91 -17.14
C ILE A 347 -0.30 3.67 -17.41
N SER A 348 -0.76 3.02 -16.35
CA SER A 348 -1.63 1.85 -16.39
C SER A 348 -2.80 2.05 -15.44
N TRP A 349 -4.00 2.19 -15.99
CA TRP A 349 -5.24 2.42 -15.22
C TRP A 349 -5.85 1.15 -14.60
N GLY A 350 -5.36 -0.03 -14.99
CA GLY A 350 -5.92 -1.32 -14.56
C GLY A 350 -7.28 -1.63 -15.22
N PRO A 351 -8.03 -2.59 -14.66
CA PRO A 351 -7.83 -3.24 -13.35
C PRO A 351 -6.78 -4.37 -13.37
N GLU A 352 -6.21 -4.70 -14.53
CA GLU A 352 -5.18 -5.71 -14.65
C GLU A 352 -3.90 -5.31 -13.90
N TYR A 353 -3.21 -6.31 -13.37
CA TYR A 353 -1.89 -6.13 -12.78
C TYR A 353 -0.95 -5.53 -13.83
N ALA A 354 -0.24 -4.47 -13.46
CA ALA A 354 0.60 -3.72 -14.39
C ALA A 354 1.77 -4.57 -14.90
N ALA A 355 2.19 -4.33 -16.15
CA ALA A 355 3.33 -5.02 -16.72
C ALA A 355 4.64 -4.60 -16.03
N MET A 356 5.44 -5.58 -15.59
CA MET A 356 6.77 -5.31 -15.06
C MET A 356 7.71 -4.85 -16.19
N HIS A 357 8.25 -3.63 -16.08
CA HIS A 357 9.39 -3.23 -16.90
C HIS A 357 10.66 -3.79 -16.25
N LYS A 358 11.21 -4.87 -16.82
CA LYS A 358 12.52 -5.36 -16.38
C LYS A 358 13.59 -4.34 -16.76
N ASN A 359 14.32 -3.88 -15.77
CA ASN A 359 15.43 -2.97 -15.95
C ASN A 359 16.54 -3.72 -16.72
N PRO A 360 16.94 -3.31 -17.95
CA PRO A 360 17.93 -4.04 -18.74
C PRO A 360 19.33 -4.10 -18.10
N SER A 361 19.55 -3.26 -17.09
CA SER A 361 20.83 -3.03 -16.43
C SER A 361 20.98 -3.77 -15.09
N ALA A 362 19.91 -4.38 -14.57
CA ALA A 362 19.98 -5.16 -13.35
C ALA A 362 20.68 -6.51 -13.63
N PRO A 363 21.65 -6.95 -12.81
CA PRO A 363 22.16 -8.31 -12.91
C PRO A 363 20.97 -9.28 -12.77
N PRO A 364 20.95 -10.40 -13.51
CA PRO A 364 19.79 -11.28 -13.54
C PRO A 364 19.52 -11.81 -12.13
N ALA A 365 18.44 -11.35 -11.50
CA ALA A 365 17.83 -12.09 -10.41
C ALA A 365 17.35 -13.42 -10.99
N SER A 366 17.88 -14.52 -10.46
CA SER A 366 17.55 -15.88 -10.86
C SER A 366 16.14 -16.24 -10.41
N PHE A 367 15.13 -15.78 -11.15
CA PHE A 367 13.75 -16.23 -11.00
C PHE A 367 13.46 -17.34 -12.01
N SER A 368 13.55 -18.59 -11.58
CA SER A 368 12.88 -19.72 -12.23
C SER A 368 11.55 -19.98 -11.51
N ALA A 369 10.49 -19.31 -11.96
CA ALA A 369 9.14 -19.71 -11.61
C ALA A 369 8.73 -20.89 -12.50
N THR A 370 9.09 -22.11 -12.11
CA THR A 370 8.41 -23.31 -12.60
C THR A 370 7.17 -23.54 -11.74
N LEU A 371 6.00 -23.18 -12.29
CA LEU A 371 4.71 -23.62 -11.78
C LEU A 371 4.62 -25.15 -11.91
N GLU A 372 4.99 -25.88 -10.87
CA GLU A 372 4.59 -27.28 -10.71
C GLU A 372 3.33 -27.36 -9.85
N VAL A 373 2.18 -27.55 -10.52
CA VAL A 373 0.93 -27.91 -9.89
C VAL A 373 1.01 -29.40 -9.49
N SER A 374 1.31 -29.68 -8.23
CA SER A 374 1.15 -31.01 -7.66
C SER A 374 -0.24 -31.16 -7.02
N LEU A 375 -1.12 -31.90 -7.68
CA LEU A 375 -2.41 -32.34 -7.13
C LEU A 375 -2.18 -33.47 -6.10
N PRO A 376 -2.76 -33.42 -4.89
CA PRO A 376 -2.59 -34.48 -3.90
C PRO A 376 -3.39 -35.72 -4.32
N THR A 377 -2.69 -36.85 -4.46
CA THR A 377 -3.32 -38.17 -4.62
C THR A 377 -3.46 -38.80 -3.23
N ILE A 378 -4.71 -39.07 -2.81
CA ILE A 378 -5.01 -39.78 -1.57
C ILE A 378 -4.60 -41.24 -1.74
N ALA A 379 -3.55 -41.67 -1.05
CA ALA A 379 -3.20 -43.07 -0.87
C ALA A 379 -3.57 -43.51 0.56
N VAL A 380 -4.40 -44.54 0.64
CA VAL A 380 -4.79 -45.23 1.87
C VAL A 380 -3.69 -46.24 2.21
N GLU A 381 -3.02 -46.07 3.35
CA GLU A 381 -2.08 -47.06 3.91
C GLU A 381 -2.79 -47.97 4.93
N PRO A 382 -2.64 -49.30 4.85
CA PRO A 382 -2.97 -50.19 5.94
C PRO A 382 -1.73 -50.54 6.79
N SER A 383 -1.92 -50.41 8.11
CA SER A 383 -1.22 -51.00 9.27
C SER A 383 -0.01 -51.96 9.10
N VAL A 384 1.09 -51.58 9.77
CA VAL A 384 1.92 -52.32 10.76
C VAL A 384 2.31 -53.79 10.48
N SER A 385 3.61 -54.10 10.38
CA SER A 385 4.36 -54.83 11.44
C SER A 385 5.85 -55.08 11.15
N LEU A 386 6.65 -54.88 12.22
CA LEU A 386 7.80 -55.64 12.74
C LEU A 386 8.98 -56.07 11.85
N GLY A 387 10.19 -55.68 12.27
CA GLY A 387 11.43 -56.41 11.96
C GLY A 387 12.74 -55.66 12.27
N GLU A 388 13.34 -55.98 13.42
CA GLU A 388 14.77 -55.93 13.80
C GLU A 388 15.80 -55.96 12.63
N SER A 389 17.06 -55.48 12.65
CA SER A 389 17.98 -54.89 13.64
C SER A 389 19.38 -54.65 12.98
N ILE A 390 20.27 -53.93 13.67
CA ILE A 390 21.78 -53.94 13.62
C ILE A 390 22.53 -53.24 12.44
N ASN A 391 23.00 -52.02 12.73
CA ASN A 391 24.38 -51.57 13.04
C ASN A 391 25.61 -51.91 12.16
N VAL A 392 26.56 -50.95 12.21
CA VAL A 392 28.01 -50.98 11.83
C VAL A 392 28.28 -50.80 10.32
N GLY A 393 29.09 -49.86 9.83
CA GLY A 393 30.08 -48.93 10.38
C GLY A 393 31.19 -48.73 9.34
N ASN A 394 31.92 -47.61 9.43
CA ASN A 394 33.24 -47.37 8.79
C ASN A 394 33.24 -47.21 7.24
N VAL A 395 34.07 -46.39 6.57
CA VAL A 395 35.35 -45.76 6.92
C VAL A 395 35.74 -44.76 5.79
N LEU A 396 36.45 -43.68 6.19
CA LEU A 396 37.52 -42.90 5.52
C LEU A 396 37.73 -43.17 4.01
N GLY A 397 37.85 -42.20 3.11
CA GLY A 397 38.65 -40.97 3.14
C GLY A 397 39.72 -41.01 2.02
N HIS A 398 40.17 -39.83 1.56
CA HIS A 398 41.28 -39.53 0.61
C HIS A 398 41.00 -39.71 -0.89
N ALA A 399 41.61 -38.98 -1.82
CA ALA A 399 42.30 -37.68 -1.89
C ALA A 399 42.74 -37.52 -3.37
N ASP A 400 42.96 -36.27 -3.79
CA ASP A 400 43.85 -35.81 -4.87
C ASP A 400 43.66 -36.29 -6.33
N ALA A 401 43.49 -35.35 -7.26
CA ALA A 401 44.64 -34.75 -7.96
C ALA A 401 44.21 -33.88 -9.16
N ILE A 402 44.84 -32.72 -9.24
CA ILE A 402 44.79 -31.69 -10.29
C ILE A 402 45.47 -32.18 -11.58
N LYS A 403 44.96 -31.79 -12.75
CA LYS A 403 45.80 -31.35 -13.89
C LYS A 403 45.06 -30.56 -14.97
N THR A 404 45.64 -29.40 -15.24
CA THR A 404 45.39 -28.37 -16.25
C THR A 404 45.72 -28.84 -17.67
N ALA A 405 44.97 -28.40 -18.69
CA ALA A 405 45.48 -27.82 -19.95
C ALA A 405 44.31 -27.41 -20.88
N ALA A 406 44.37 -26.18 -21.38
CA ALA A 406 43.63 -25.65 -22.53
C ALA A 406 44.60 -25.59 -23.74
N PRO A 407 44.29 -24.89 -24.86
CA PRO A 407 43.14 -24.97 -25.79
C PRO A 407 43.61 -25.11 -27.26
N GLU A 408 42.73 -25.40 -28.23
CA GLU A 408 43.00 -25.09 -29.65
C GLU A 408 41.75 -24.66 -30.43
N THR A 409 42.03 -23.75 -31.37
CA THR A 409 41.20 -22.95 -32.28
C THR A 409 41.13 -23.56 -33.69
N SER A 410 40.08 -23.23 -34.47
CA SER A 410 40.12 -23.01 -35.95
C SER A 410 38.76 -22.43 -36.40
N THR A 411 38.66 -21.16 -36.78
CA THR A 411 38.85 -20.48 -38.10
C THR A 411 37.76 -20.70 -39.16
N ALA A 412 37.39 -19.56 -39.75
CA ALA A 412 36.24 -19.20 -40.58
C ALA A 412 36.33 -19.56 -42.08
N ALA A 413 35.21 -19.40 -42.79
CA ALA A 413 35.17 -18.91 -44.17
C ALA A 413 33.79 -18.29 -44.51
N ALA A 414 33.81 -17.25 -45.36
CA ALA A 414 32.71 -16.35 -45.71
C ALA A 414 32.38 -16.37 -47.22
N ALA A 415 31.36 -15.57 -47.60
CA ALA A 415 30.93 -15.07 -48.93
C ALA A 415 29.87 -15.90 -49.68
N ALA A 416 28.86 -15.37 -50.38
CA ALA A 416 28.37 -14.00 -50.62
C ALA A 416 26.95 -14.03 -51.27
N ASP A 417 26.25 -12.89 -51.18
CA ASP A 417 25.21 -12.29 -52.05
C ASP A 417 24.06 -13.09 -52.71
N ALA A 418 22.83 -12.65 -52.42
CA ALA A 418 21.79 -12.34 -53.41
C ALA A 418 20.74 -11.38 -52.81
N ALA A 419 20.27 -10.44 -53.65
CA ALA A 419 19.60 -9.21 -53.26
C ALA A 419 18.06 -9.21 -53.49
N VAL A 420 17.40 -8.19 -52.92
CA VAL A 420 16.07 -7.60 -53.25
C VAL A 420 14.86 -8.45 -52.83
N VAL A 421 13.92 -7.99 -51.98
CA VAL A 421 12.90 -6.95 -52.25
C VAL A 421 12.58 -6.13 -50.99
N THR A 422 12.61 -4.82 -51.17
CA THR A 422 12.16 -3.75 -50.28
C THR A 422 10.63 -3.63 -50.29
N SER A 423 9.98 -3.64 -49.12
CA SER A 423 8.63 -3.08 -48.95
C SER A 423 8.68 -1.98 -47.90
N LEU A 424 8.66 -0.73 -48.36
CA LEU A 424 8.45 0.47 -47.55
C LEU A 424 7.01 0.46 -47.03
N SER A 425 6.83 0.25 -45.73
CA SER A 425 5.60 0.60 -45.02
C SER A 425 5.73 2.00 -44.44
N VAL A 426 4.95 2.92 -45.01
CA VAL A 426 4.71 4.27 -44.47
C VAL A 426 4.03 4.14 -43.11
N PRO A 427 4.45 4.88 -42.06
CA PRO A 427 3.72 4.89 -40.80
C PRO A 427 2.46 5.72 -41.00
N THR A 428 1.32 5.05 -41.11
CA THR A 428 0.01 5.68 -40.98
C THR A 428 -0.14 6.14 -39.53
N SER A 429 -0.32 7.44 -39.33
CA SER A 429 -0.64 8.05 -38.03
C SER A 429 -1.84 7.32 -37.39
N SER A 430 -1.60 6.59 -36.31
CA SER A 430 -2.66 6.07 -35.46
C SER A 430 -3.29 7.25 -34.71
N PRO A 431 -4.61 7.47 -34.77
CA PRO A 431 -5.24 8.51 -33.97
C PRO A 431 -5.09 8.18 -32.48
N THR A 432 -4.62 9.16 -31.72
CA THR A 432 -4.64 9.20 -30.25
C THR A 432 -6.01 8.74 -29.73
N PRO A 433 -6.11 7.81 -28.76
CA PRO A 433 -7.39 7.46 -28.18
C PRO A 433 -7.98 8.70 -27.50
N THR A 434 -9.13 9.14 -28.02
CA THR A 434 -9.97 10.17 -27.39
C THR A 434 -10.52 9.58 -26.08
N PRO A 435 -10.48 10.31 -24.95
CA PRO A 435 -11.03 9.81 -23.68
C PRO A 435 -12.50 9.45 -23.86
N THR A 436 -12.85 8.23 -23.46
CA THR A 436 -14.24 7.77 -23.37
C THR A 436 -14.85 8.38 -22.11
N PRO A 437 -16.04 9.00 -22.14
CA PRO A 437 -16.66 9.55 -20.94
C PRO A 437 -16.99 8.42 -19.96
N THR A 438 -16.39 8.47 -18.77
CA THR A 438 -16.75 7.61 -17.65
C THR A 438 -18.13 8.03 -17.13
N SER A 439 -19.07 7.10 -17.12
CA SER A 439 -20.44 7.32 -16.64
C SER A 439 -20.46 7.53 -15.12
N SER A 440 -21.22 8.54 -14.71
CA SER A 440 -21.53 8.94 -13.33
C SER A 440 -22.18 7.81 -12.51
N VAL A 441 -21.74 7.70 -11.25
CA VAL A 441 -22.32 6.85 -10.21
C VAL A 441 -23.75 7.32 -9.87
N VAL A 442 -24.72 6.42 -9.92
CA VAL A 442 -26.01 6.62 -9.24
C VAL A 442 -25.89 6.02 -7.86
N VAL A 443 -25.98 6.89 -6.84
CA VAL A 443 -25.97 6.52 -5.42
C VAL A 443 -27.43 6.27 -5.01
N ASP A 444 -27.84 5.00 -5.01
CA ASP A 444 -29.11 4.62 -4.40
C ASP A 444 -28.86 4.29 -2.92
N ALA A 445 -29.41 5.14 -2.05
CA ALA A 445 -29.40 4.95 -0.62
C ALA A 445 -30.46 3.91 -0.23
N TYR A 446 -30.06 2.81 0.40
CA TYR A 446 -30.99 1.84 0.96
C TYR A 446 -30.87 1.75 2.50
N PRO A 447 -31.98 1.56 3.22
CA PRO A 447 -31.95 1.45 4.66
C PRO A 447 -31.46 0.05 5.07
N GLU A 448 -30.38 0.00 5.84
CA GLU A 448 -29.89 -1.21 6.51
C GLU A 448 -30.29 -1.21 7.97
N MET A 449 -30.67 -2.38 8.47
CA MET A 449 -31.03 -2.59 9.87
C MET A 449 -29.90 -3.33 10.56
N ILE A 450 -29.14 -2.63 11.40
CA ILE A 450 -28.11 -3.22 12.26
C ILE A 450 -28.78 -3.73 13.53
N ILE A 451 -28.71 -5.05 13.75
CA ILE A 451 -29.25 -5.71 14.95
C ILE A 451 -28.07 -5.98 15.90
N TYR A 452 -28.00 -5.23 17.00
CA TYR A 452 -27.02 -5.50 18.04
C TYR A 452 -27.49 -6.66 18.88
N VAL A 453 -26.70 -7.73 18.91
CA VAL A 453 -26.97 -8.93 19.69
C VAL A 453 -25.93 -9.09 20.80
N GLN A 454 -26.37 -9.66 21.91
CA GLN A 454 -25.53 -10.01 23.03
C GLN A 454 -25.68 -11.50 23.29
N GLN A 455 -24.57 -12.16 23.59
CA GLN A 455 -24.55 -13.56 23.96
C GLN A 455 -23.77 -13.71 25.27
N GLU A 456 -24.37 -14.41 26.23
CA GLU A 456 -23.67 -14.76 27.47
C GLU A 456 -22.75 -15.95 27.19
N ILE A 457 -21.50 -15.87 27.62
CA ILE A 457 -20.55 -16.98 27.55
C ILE A 457 -20.10 -17.29 28.98
N VAL A 458 -20.45 -18.48 29.45
CA VAL A 458 -20.08 -18.96 30.78
C VAL A 458 -18.90 -19.90 30.64
N VAL A 459 -17.75 -19.50 31.18
CA VAL A 459 -16.53 -20.31 31.22
C VAL A 459 -16.36 -20.86 32.64
N VAL A 460 -16.43 -22.17 32.79
CA VAL A 460 -16.21 -22.87 34.06
C VAL A 460 -14.73 -23.24 34.13
N LEU A 461 -14.04 -22.71 35.14
CA LEU A 461 -12.65 -23.02 35.43
C LEU A 461 -12.55 -24.19 36.43
N GLY A 462 -11.56 -25.06 36.24
CA GLY A 462 -11.19 -26.09 37.20
C GLY A 462 -10.32 -25.55 38.33
N ASP A 463 -9.99 -26.39 39.30
CA ASP A 463 -9.26 -26.02 40.52
C ASP A 463 -7.83 -25.45 40.27
N ASN A 464 -7.30 -25.64 39.05
CA ASN A 464 -6.01 -25.10 38.60
C ASN A 464 -6.16 -23.80 37.76
N GLY A 465 -7.36 -23.22 37.68
CA GLY A 465 -7.64 -22.03 36.87
C GLY A 465 -7.76 -22.28 35.37
N VAL A 466 -7.67 -23.54 34.92
CA VAL A 466 -7.80 -23.90 33.50
C VAL A 466 -9.27 -24.07 33.14
N PRO A 467 -9.77 -23.51 32.02
CA PRO A 467 -11.13 -23.72 31.55
C PRO A 467 -11.44 -25.20 31.31
N VAL A 468 -12.47 -25.72 31.98
CA VAL A 468 -12.93 -27.12 31.83
C VAL A 468 -14.14 -27.19 30.90
N THR A 469 -15.02 -26.19 30.94
CA THR A 469 -16.20 -26.13 30.06
C THR A 469 -16.50 -24.70 29.67
N THR A 470 -16.89 -24.48 28.41
CA THR A 470 -17.44 -23.21 27.94
C THR A 470 -18.85 -23.43 27.40
N THR A 471 -19.83 -22.75 27.97
CA THR A 471 -21.23 -22.81 27.52
C THR A 471 -21.64 -21.47 26.93
N LYS A 472 -22.21 -21.49 25.73
CA LYS A 472 -22.76 -20.30 25.07
C LYS A 472 -24.26 -20.24 25.33
N GLY A 473 -24.72 -19.12 25.89
CA GLY A 473 -26.13 -18.80 26.07
C GLY A 473 -26.81 -18.41 24.76
N ALA A 474 -28.11 -18.12 24.81
CA ALA A 474 -28.87 -17.66 23.65
C ALA A 474 -28.45 -16.23 23.25
N LEU A 475 -28.44 -15.97 21.94
CA LEU A 475 -28.30 -14.62 21.40
C LEU A 475 -29.56 -13.81 21.71
N ARG A 476 -29.41 -12.68 22.38
CA ARG A 476 -30.47 -11.71 22.65
C ARG A 476 -30.22 -10.42 21.87
N THR A 477 -31.20 -9.93 21.14
CA THR A 477 -31.12 -8.58 20.54
C THR A 477 -31.19 -7.53 21.65
N VAL A 478 -30.21 -6.65 21.71
CA VAL A 478 -30.10 -5.57 22.71
C VAL A 478 -30.63 -4.26 22.15
N SER A 479 -30.37 -3.98 20.87
CA SER A 479 -30.91 -2.82 20.18
C SER A 479 -30.88 -3.03 18.67
N THR A 480 -31.62 -2.19 17.96
CA THR A 480 -31.64 -2.16 16.51
C THR A 480 -31.45 -0.71 16.06
N THR A 481 -30.54 -0.47 15.12
CA THR A 481 -30.34 0.85 14.53
C THR A 481 -30.56 0.76 13.02
N LEU A 482 -31.34 1.68 12.48
CA LEU A 482 -31.46 1.85 11.04
C LEU A 482 -30.32 2.79 10.59
N THR A 483 -29.47 2.33 9.68
CA THR A 483 -28.48 3.17 9.01
C THR A 483 -28.81 3.25 7.52
N THR A 484 -28.33 4.28 6.86
CA THR A 484 -28.47 4.43 5.42
C THR A 484 -27.13 4.06 4.80
N ALA A 485 -27.07 2.92 4.10
CA ALA A 485 -25.88 2.49 3.39
C ALA A 485 -25.93 3.01 1.95
N VAL A 486 -24.75 3.31 1.41
CA VAL A 486 -24.57 3.73 0.02
C VAL A 486 -23.85 2.60 -0.71
N GLU A 487 -24.54 1.95 -1.65
CA GLU A 487 -23.87 1.03 -2.58
C GLU A 487 -23.29 1.84 -3.74
N THR A 488 -22.01 1.65 -4.04
CA THR A 488 -21.42 2.14 -5.29
C THR A 488 -21.53 1.02 -6.33
N SER A 489 -22.59 1.00 -7.11
CA SER A 489 -22.69 0.06 -8.24
C SER A 489 -21.96 0.62 -9.46
N THR A 490 -20.89 -0.04 -9.88
CA THR A 490 -20.22 0.29 -11.15
C THR A 490 -20.99 -0.38 -12.29
N VAL A 491 -21.88 0.35 -12.96
CA VAL A 491 -22.53 -0.15 -14.18
C VAL A 491 -21.59 0.07 -15.37
N VAL A 492 -20.94 -1.00 -15.83
CA VAL A 492 -20.24 -0.98 -17.12
C VAL A 492 -21.28 -1.15 -18.23
N SER A 493 -21.63 -0.07 -18.91
CA SER A 493 -22.42 -0.14 -20.15
C SER A 493 -21.49 -0.12 -21.36
N TYR A 494 -21.47 -1.23 -22.12
CA TYR A 494 -20.79 -1.27 -23.41
C TYR A 494 -21.76 -0.81 -24.50
N ILE A 495 -21.49 0.32 -25.16
CA ILE A 495 -22.08 0.58 -26.48
C ILE A 495 -21.27 -0.23 -27.48
N ALA A 496 -21.78 -1.39 -27.86
CA ALA A 496 -21.26 -2.09 -29.04
C ALA A 496 -21.47 -1.17 -30.26
N LYS A 497 -20.39 -0.61 -30.81
CA LYS A 497 -20.41 0.04 -32.12
C LYS A 497 -20.85 -1.00 -33.14
N ARG A 498 -22.07 -0.85 -33.65
CA ARG A 498 -22.56 -1.64 -34.77
C ARG A 498 -21.69 -1.32 -35.99
N GLU A 499 -20.86 -2.26 -36.42
CA GLU A 499 -20.13 -2.13 -37.68
C GLU A 499 -21.12 -1.87 -38.81
N ALA A 500 -20.82 -0.88 -39.64
CA ALA A 500 -21.63 -0.52 -40.79
C ALA A 500 -21.67 -1.70 -41.77
N ARG A 501 -22.85 -2.30 -41.93
CA ARG A 501 -23.09 -3.31 -42.97
C ARG A 501 -23.18 -2.61 -44.35
N PRO A 502 -22.52 -3.14 -45.40
CA PRO A 502 -22.61 -2.60 -46.76
C PRO A 502 -24.01 -2.83 -47.38
N PRO A 503 -24.41 -2.05 -48.41
CA PRO A 503 -25.80 -1.94 -48.82
C PRO A 503 -26.21 -3.05 -49.80
N THR A 504 -27.38 -3.67 -49.58
CA THR A 504 -28.32 -4.37 -50.51
C THR A 504 -29.18 -5.37 -49.68
N LEU A 505 -30.49 -5.59 -49.81
CA LEU A 505 -31.53 -5.41 -50.84
C LEU A 505 -32.91 -5.18 -50.17
N GLN A 506 -33.84 -4.61 -50.94
CA GLN A 506 -35.29 -4.34 -50.74
C GLN A 506 -36.09 -5.61 -50.31
N GLU A 507 -36.99 -5.59 -49.30
CA GLU A 507 -38.47 -5.38 -49.30
C GLU A 507 -39.06 -6.06 -48.02
N PRO A 508 -40.36 -5.96 -47.64
CA PRO A 508 -41.35 -4.89 -47.77
C PRO A 508 -42.06 -4.52 -46.42
N ASP A 509 -42.86 -3.45 -46.47
CA ASP A 509 -43.71 -2.88 -45.41
C ASP A 509 -44.67 -3.86 -44.73
N ILE A 510 -44.75 -3.78 -43.39
CA ILE A 510 -45.93 -4.20 -42.62
C ILE A 510 -46.25 -3.10 -41.60
N GLN A 511 -47.38 -2.41 -41.83
CA GLN A 511 -48.00 -1.49 -40.89
C GLN A 511 -48.86 -2.22 -39.89
N VAL A 512 -48.80 -1.85 -38.61
CA VAL A 512 -49.91 -2.01 -37.66
C VAL A 512 -49.98 -0.79 -36.73
N GLU A 513 -51.19 -0.21 -36.68
CA GLU A 513 -51.63 1.02 -36.03
C GLU A 513 -51.35 1.11 -34.51
N VAL A 514 -51.02 2.32 -34.07
CA VAL A 514 -51.15 2.76 -32.66
C VAL A 514 -52.44 3.59 -32.55
N LEU A 515 -53.40 3.08 -31.77
CA LEU A 515 -54.66 3.75 -31.46
C LEU A 515 -54.47 4.87 -30.43
N LEU A 516 -55.05 6.02 -30.78
CA LEU A 516 -55.12 7.29 -30.06
C LEU A 516 -55.94 7.20 -28.76
N GLY A 517 -55.50 7.95 -27.74
CA GLY A 517 -56.25 8.24 -26.52
C GLY A 517 -56.13 9.72 -26.12
N SER A 518 -57.06 10.52 -26.65
CA SER A 518 -57.60 11.82 -26.23
C SER A 518 -56.77 12.89 -25.52
N ALA A 519 -56.79 14.05 -26.16
CA ALA A 519 -56.40 15.37 -25.69
C ALA A 519 -57.36 15.97 -24.65
N HIS A 520 -56.83 16.83 -23.77
CA HIS A 520 -57.54 18.03 -23.31
C HIS A 520 -56.61 19.25 -23.34
N ASN A 521 -57.00 20.21 -24.18
CA ASN A 521 -56.46 21.56 -24.30
C ASN A 521 -56.92 22.40 -23.10
N HIS A 522 -56.00 23.14 -22.46
CA HIS A 522 -56.32 24.46 -21.92
C HIS A 522 -55.16 25.42 -22.20
N HIS A 523 -55.49 26.46 -22.95
CA HIS A 523 -54.63 27.51 -23.46
C HIS A 523 -54.76 28.71 -22.53
N HIS A 524 -53.67 29.17 -21.91
CA HIS A 524 -53.59 30.52 -21.36
C HIS A 524 -52.25 31.16 -21.72
N ASN A 525 -52.33 32.03 -22.72
CA ASN A 525 -51.31 33.00 -23.08
C ASN A 525 -51.36 34.17 -22.10
N HIS A 526 -50.25 34.54 -21.47
CA HIS A 526 -49.98 35.94 -21.13
C HIS A 526 -48.48 36.22 -21.21
N ALA A 527 -48.12 37.02 -22.21
CA ALA A 527 -46.79 37.58 -22.41
C ALA A 527 -46.62 38.86 -21.56
N HIS A 528 -45.39 39.02 -21.08
CA HIS A 528 -44.85 40.14 -20.32
C HIS A 528 -44.99 41.51 -21.02
N LYS A 529 -45.11 42.57 -20.21
CA LYS A 529 -44.35 43.82 -20.42
C LYS A 529 -44.21 44.59 -19.10
N GLY A 530 -42.96 44.91 -18.77
CA GLY A 530 -42.60 45.82 -17.68
C GLY A 530 -42.55 47.28 -18.12
N HIS A 531 -42.77 48.14 -17.13
CA HIS A 531 -42.38 49.55 -16.90
C HIS A 531 -43.10 49.90 -15.58
N GLY A 532 -42.58 50.57 -14.57
CA GLY A 532 -41.41 51.40 -14.36
C GLY A 532 -41.71 52.23 -13.09
N HIS A 533 -40.66 52.63 -12.37
CA HIS A 533 -40.61 53.34 -11.08
C HIS A 533 -40.57 52.49 -9.81
#